data_AF-A0A6P1CKF7-F1
#
_entry.id   AF-A0A6P1CKF7-F1
#
_cell.length_a   1.000
_cell.length_b   1.000
_cell.length_c   1.000
_cell.angle_alpha   90.00
_cell.angle_beta   90.00
_cell.angle_gamma   90.00
#
_symmetry.space_group_name_H-M   'P 1'
#
loop_
_entity.id
_entity.type
_entity.pdbx_description
1 polymer ?
#
loop_
_entity_poly.entity_id
_entity_poly.type
_entity_poly.pdbx_seq_one_letter_code
_entity_poly.pdbx_strand_id
1 'polypeptide(L)'
;MHMVRRFWIEFDSDRRADRWWVGPYAGVTGFDEQDGLTLVAELLGDDAELPPIRHITPDFSLNQKLPVNPLALGVPVWRGVWYPPVNLSTGPRIFGR
;
A
#
# COMPACT_ATOMS: atom_id res chain seq x y z
N MET A 1 2.06 18.70 14.20
CA MET A 1 2.11 17.23 14.11
C MET A 1 1.21 16.82 12.96
N HIS A 2 1.75 16.28 11.87
CA HIS A 2 0.93 15.69 10.82
C HIS A 2 0.48 14.31 11.29
N MET A 3 -0.83 14.12 11.44
CA MET A 3 -1.39 12.83 11.83
C MET A 3 -1.36 11.89 10.62
N VAL A 4 -0.84 10.67 10.81
CA VAL A 4 -0.88 9.66 9.76
C VAL A 4 -2.29 9.11 9.58
N ARG A 5 -2.64 8.77 8.34
CA ARG A 5 -3.91 8.19 7.93
C ARG A 5 -3.68 6.87 7.20
N ARG A 6 -4.68 5.99 7.25
CA ARG A 6 -4.67 4.72 6.52
C ARG A 6 -5.40 4.88 5.20
N PHE A 7 -4.80 4.41 4.13
CA PHE A 7 -5.37 4.43 2.79
C PHE A 7 -5.46 3.00 2.28
N TRP A 8 -6.59 2.68 1.66
CA TRP A 8 -6.76 1.48 0.86
C TRP A 8 -6.84 1.91 -0.61
N ILE A 9 -5.93 1.39 -1.42
CA ILE A 9 -5.77 1.77 -2.82
C ILE A 9 -6.15 0.57 -3.66
N GLU A 10 -7.05 0.79 -4.60
CA GLU A 10 -7.47 -0.17 -5.61
C GLU A 10 -6.88 0.25 -6.95
N PHE A 11 -6.27 -0.69 -7.65
CA PHE A 11 -5.66 -0.48 -8.95
C PHE A 11 -6.50 -1.10 -10.07
N ASP A 12 -6.51 -0.47 -11.23
CA ASP A 12 -7.01 -1.08 -12.45
C ASP A 12 -6.03 -2.17 -12.90
N SER A 13 -6.56 -3.37 -13.12
CA SER A 13 -5.78 -4.58 -13.35
C SER A 13 -5.72 -4.98 -14.82
N ASP A 14 -6.14 -4.10 -15.74
CA ASP A 14 -6.23 -4.45 -17.16
C ASP A 14 -4.85 -4.75 -17.77
N ARG A 15 -4.57 -6.05 -17.98
CA ARG A 15 -3.59 -6.74 -18.84
C ARG A 15 -2.12 -6.29 -18.91
N ARG A 16 -1.68 -5.23 -18.23
CA ARG A 16 -0.27 -4.91 -17.94
C ARG A 16 0.19 -5.40 -16.55
N ALA A 17 -0.74 -5.98 -15.78
CA ALA A 17 -0.58 -6.44 -14.41
C ALA A 17 0.26 -7.73 -14.26
N ASP A 18 0.70 -8.34 -15.35
CA ASP A 18 1.60 -9.50 -15.39
C ASP A 18 2.99 -9.20 -14.79
N ARG A 19 3.37 -7.92 -14.64
CA ARG A 19 4.54 -7.49 -13.85
C ARG A 19 4.21 -7.08 -12.41
N TRP A 20 2.94 -7.01 -12.06
CA TRP A 20 2.46 -6.52 -10.77
C TRP A 20 2.27 -7.67 -9.79
N TRP A 21 3.38 -8.13 -9.22
CA TRP A 21 3.42 -9.19 -8.20
C TRP A 21 2.71 -8.81 -6.89
N VAL A 22 2.36 -7.54 -6.75
CA VAL A 22 1.74 -6.90 -5.58
C VAL A 22 0.19 -6.97 -5.58
N GLY A 23 -0.44 -7.47 -6.65
CA GLY A 23 -1.92 -7.67 -6.72
C GLY A 23 -2.75 -6.38 -6.75
N PRO A 24 -4.07 -6.42 -7.01
CA PRO A 24 -4.87 -5.23 -7.33
C PRO A 24 -5.09 -4.22 -6.18
N TYR A 25 -4.49 -4.44 -5.01
CA TYR A 25 -4.72 -3.66 -3.81
C TYR A 25 -3.41 -3.28 -3.11
N ALA A 26 -3.37 -2.07 -2.54
CA ALA A 26 -2.35 -1.67 -1.59
C ALA A 26 -2.97 -1.05 -0.34
N GLY A 27 -2.46 -1.46 0.82
CA GLY A 27 -2.74 -0.85 2.11
C GLY A 27 -1.54 -0.05 2.56
N VAL A 28 -1.71 1.25 2.74
CA VAL A 28 -0.62 2.16 3.13
C VAL A 28 -1.04 3.08 4.26
N THR A 29 -0.09 3.42 5.11
CA THR A 29 -0.25 4.47 6.12
C THR A 29 0.69 5.61 5.76
N GLY A 30 0.14 6.80 5.57
CA GLY A 30 0.87 7.98 5.11
C GLY A 30 0.25 9.27 5.66
N PHE A 31 0.86 10.42 5.37
CA PHE A 31 0.31 11.71 5.78
C PHE A 31 -0.87 12.14 4.92
N ASP A 32 -0.78 11.86 3.62
CA ASP A 32 -1.81 12.12 2.62
C ASP A 32 -1.74 11.07 1.51
N GLU A 33 -2.62 11.23 0.51
CA GLU A 33 -2.70 10.32 -0.64
C GLU A 33 -1.40 10.32 -1.43
N GLN A 34 -0.75 11.47 -1.58
CA GLN A 34 0.49 11.59 -2.36
C GLN A 34 1.65 10.88 -1.65
N ASP A 35 1.78 11.05 -0.33
CA ASP A 35 2.73 10.31 0.51
C ASP A 35 2.47 8.80 0.43
N GLY A 36 1.20 8.39 0.50
CA GLY A 36 0.78 7.00 0.34
C GLY A 36 1.18 6.42 -1.02
N LEU A 37 0.93 7.13 -2.12
CA LEU A 37 1.31 6.71 -3.46
C LEU A 37 2.82 6.66 -3.66
N THR A 38 3.56 7.59 -3.06
CA THR A 38 5.03 7.59 -3.08
C THR A 38 5.58 6.33 -2.40
N LEU A 39 5.06 5.98 -1.22
CA LEU A 39 5.44 4.77 -0.49
C LEU A 39 5.11 3.48 -1.26
N VAL A 40 3.98 3.45 -1.99
CA VAL A 40 3.64 2.31 -2.84
C VAL A 40 4.57 2.25 -4.04
N ALA A 41 4.90 3.38 -4.68
CA ALA A 41 5.85 3.41 -5.79
C ALA A 41 7.24 2.92 -5.37
N GLU A 42 7.74 3.37 -4.21
CA GLU A 42 9.01 2.92 -3.64
C GLU A 42 9.06 1.40 -3.40
N LEU A 43 7.92 0.76 -3.09
CA LEU A 43 7.85 -0.70 -2.93
C LEU A 43 8.09 -1.44 -4.24
N LEU A 44 7.80 -0.81 -5.38
CA LEU A 44 7.95 -1.42 -6.70
C LEU A 44 9.39 -1.35 -7.23
N GLY A 45 10.16 -0.39 -6.74
CA GLY A 45 11.50 -0.09 -7.24
C GLY A 45 11.50 0.85 -8.45
N ASP A 46 12.70 1.28 -8.84
CA ASP A 46 12.93 2.43 -9.73
C ASP A 46 12.40 2.25 -11.17
N ASP A 47 12.20 1.01 -11.63
CA ASP A 47 11.78 0.70 -13.01
C ASP A 47 10.28 0.37 -13.15
N ALA A 48 9.51 0.47 -12.06
CA ALA A 48 8.12 0.03 -12.03
C ALA A 48 7.15 1.19 -11.84
N GLU A 49 6.27 1.39 -12.83
CA GLU A 49 5.18 2.37 -12.75
C GLU A 49 4.02 1.84 -11.89
N LEU A 50 3.41 2.74 -11.13
CA LEU A 50 2.13 2.47 -10.49
C LEU A 50 1.06 2.19 -11.56
N PRO A 51 0.26 1.12 -11.44
CA PRO A 51 -0.88 0.89 -12.28
C PRO A 51 -1.87 2.05 -12.14
N PRO A 52 -2.77 2.24 -13.12
CA PRO A 52 -3.83 3.22 -13.01
C PRO A 52 -4.62 3.01 -11.71
N ILE A 53 -4.76 4.06 -10.92
CA ILE A 53 -5.52 4.01 -9.68
C ILE A 53 -7.00 3.95 -10.03
N ARG A 54 -7.69 2.91 -9.58
CA ARG A 54 -9.15 2.79 -9.71
C ARG A 54 -9.85 3.58 -8.62
N HIS A 55 -9.40 3.46 -7.38
CA HIS A 55 -10.02 4.11 -6.23
C HIS A 55 -9.06 4.22 -5.05
N ILE A 56 -9.21 5.27 -4.24
CA ILE A 56 -8.51 5.43 -2.96
C ILE A 56 -9.55 5.67 -1.87
N THR A 57 -9.53 4.84 -0.83
CA THR A 57 -10.35 5.01 0.36
C THR A 57 -9.46 5.53 1.51
N PRO A 58 -9.56 6.83 1.86
CA PRO A 58 -8.88 7.38 3.03
C PRO A 58 -9.54 6.93 4.34
N ASP A 59 -8.82 7.10 5.45
CA ASP A 59 -9.24 6.75 6.81
C ASP A 59 -9.77 5.32 6.94
N PHE A 60 -9.13 4.40 6.20
CA PHE A 60 -9.59 3.03 6.07
C PHE A 60 -9.62 2.31 7.42
N SER A 61 -10.80 1.74 7.76
CA SER A 61 -10.98 0.93 8.97
C SER A 61 -10.62 -0.53 8.70
N LEU A 62 -9.79 -1.13 9.55
CA LEU A 62 -9.44 -2.56 9.44
C LEU A 62 -10.49 -3.49 10.06
N ASN A 63 -11.49 -2.93 10.73
CA ASN A 63 -12.57 -3.71 11.33
C ASN A 63 -13.58 -4.19 10.26
N GLN A 64 -13.47 -3.68 9.03
CA GLN A 64 -14.31 -4.12 7.91
C GLN A 64 -13.73 -5.36 7.23
N LYS A 65 -14.60 -6.14 6.58
CA LYS A 65 -14.17 -7.31 5.81
C LYS A 65 -13.34 -6.87 4.61
N LEU A 66 -12.06 -7.20 4.63
CA LEU A 66 -11.14 -6.96 3.52
C LEU A 66 -11.28 -8.04 2.44
N PRO A 67 -11.05 -7.70 1.16
CA PRO A 67 -10.99 -8.67 0.06
C PRO A 67 -9.66 -9.44 0.04
N VAL A 68 -8.92 -9.46 1.15
CA VAL A 68 -7.60 -10.09 1.30
C VAL A 68 -7.53 -10.88 2.60
N ASN A 69 -6.59 -11.83 2.70
CA ASN A 69 -6.37 -12.59 3.93
C ASN A 69 -5.86 -11.64 5.04
N PRO A 70 -6.53 -11.52 6.20
CA PRO A 70 -6.07 -10.68 7.30
C PRO A 70 -4.67 -11.05 7.84
N LEU A 71 -4.25 -12.31 7.68
CA LEU A 71 -2.90 -12.76 8.06
C LEU A 71 -1.80 -12.24 7.11
N ALA A 72 -2.18 -11.69 5.94
CA ALA A 72 -1.26 -11.07 5.00
C ALA A 72 -1.07 -9.57 5.26
N LEU A 73 -1.63 -9.03 6.34
CA LEU A 73 -1.49 -7.62 6.70
C LEU A 73 -0.26 -7.43 7.61
N GLY A 74 0.57 -6.47 7.24
CA GLY A 74 1.61 -5.89 8.10
C GLY A 74 1.03 -4.95 9.15
N VAL A 75 1.91 -4.17 9.78
CA VAL A 75 1.54 -3.25 10.87
C VAL A 75 1.00 -1.93 10.28
N PRO A 76 -0.31 -1.65 10.38
CA PRO A 76 -0.96 -0.55 9.68
C PRO A 76 -0.95 0.76 10.48
N VAL A 77 -0.31 0.77 11.64
CA VAL A 77 -0.18 1.96 12.51
C VAL A 77 1.10 2.75 12.24
N TRP A 78 2.06 2.16 11.51
CA TRP A 78 3.31 2.81 11.15
C TRP A 78 3.26 3.32 9.72
N ARG A 79 3.88 4.48 9.45
CA ARG A 79 4.01 4.99 8.09
C ARG A 79 4.71 3.95 7.21
N GLY A 80 4.12 3.63 6.08
CA GLY A 80 4.61 2.59 5.17
C GLY A 80 3.49 1.70 4.62
N VAL A 81 3.88 0.81 3.71
CA VAL A 81 2.98 -0.17 3.09
C VAL A 81 2.80 -1.37 4.02
N TRP A 82 1.57 -1.67 4.39
CA TRP A 82 1.18 -2.82 5.22
C TRP A 82 0.43 -3.90 4.44
N TYR A 83 0.05 -3.64 3.18
CA TYR A 83 -0.37 -4.66 2.24
C TYR A 83 0.04 -4.21 0.83
N PRO A 84 0.56 -5.09 -0.04
CA PRO A 84 0.70 -6.55 0.08
C PRO A 84 1.74 -7.05 1.11
N PRO A 85 1.71 -8.35 1.49
CA PRO A 85 2.54 -8.96 2.55
C PRO A 85 4.05 -8.96 2.28
N VAL A 86 4.53 -8.30 1.24
CA VAL A 86 5.94 -8.27 0.87
C VAL A 86 6.81 -7.76 2.00
N ASN A 87 6.34 -6.71 2.66
CA ASN A 87 7.01 -6.12 3.82
C ASN A 87 6.99 -7.04 5.05
N LEU A 88 6.22 -8.14 5.07
CA LEU A 88 6.28 -9.12 6.16
C LEU A 88 7.59 -9.92 6.14
N SER A 89 8.18 -10.11 4.95
CA SER A 89 9.45 -10.84 4.76
C SER A 89 10.69 -9.98 5.02
N THR A 90 10.59 -8.65 4.91
CA THR A 90 11.73 -7.72 4.94
C THR A 90 11.73 -6.75 6.12
N GLY A 91 10.77 -6.87 7.04
CA GLY A 91 10.61 -5.95 8.17
C GLY A 91 10.23 -4.52 7.72
N PRO A 92 9.83 -3.63 8.64
CA PRO A 92 9.58 -2.24 8.31
C PRO A 92 10.89 -1.59 7.83
N ARG A 93 10.96 -1.19 6.55
CA ARG A 93 12.01 -0.28 6.09
C ARG A 93 11.78 1.08 6.72
N ILE A 94 12.42 1.31 7.87
CA ILE A 94 12.54 2.62 8.50
C ILE A 94 13.43 3.51 7.62
N PHE A 95 12.81 4.28 6.72
CA PHE A 95 13.52 5.28 5.93
C PHE A 95 13.69 6.54 6.77
N GLY A 96 14.90 6.74 7.28
CA GLY A 96 15.41 8.01 7.77
C GLY A 96 16.72 8.32 7.07
N ARG A 97 16.70 9.28 6.14
CA ARG A 97 17.86 10.09 5.80
C ARG A 97 17.43 11.41 5.17
#